data_AF-A0A6V8Q8A9-F1
#
_entry.id   AF-A0A6V8Q8A9-F1
#
_cell.length_a   1.000
_cell.length_b   1.000
_cell.length_c   1.000
_cell.angle_alpha   90.00
_cell.angle_beta   90.00
_cell.angle_gamma   90.00
#
_symmetry.space_group_name_H-M   'P 1'
#
loop_
_entity.id
_entity.type
_entity.pdbx_description
1 polymer ?
#
loop_
_entity_poly.entity_id
_entity_poly.type
_entity_poly.pdbx_seq_one_letter_code
_entity_poly.pdbx_strand_id
1 'polypeptide(L)'
;GDGFYTYHAGDSRLYRLRHSGLKQLTKDHSLVQSLIELGQITIEESYAHPQKNVITNCLGGGNSNCEPEVAHNYTAFEGDIFLLCSDGLSDIVDADKIEEILNSERMLREKVNFLIDAANEAGGKDNITAVLIKVEEEK
;
A
#
# COMPACT_ATOMS: atom_id res chain seq x y z
N GLY A 1 20.19 -4.26 10.72
CA GLY A 1 18.89 -3.87 10.17
C GLY A 1 17.98 -3.64 11.33
N ASP A 2 17.40 -2.46 11.43
CA ASP A 2 16.55 -2.10 12.55
C ASP A 2 15.14 -2.66 12.35
N GLY A 3 14.50 -3.03 13.45
CA GLY A 3 13.11 -3.48 13.46
C GLY A 3 12.16 -2.29 13.46
N PHE A 4 11.01 -2.44 12.79
CA PHE A 4 9.91 -1.48 12.90
C PHE A 4 8.57 -2.18 13.15
N TYR A 5 7.64 -1.42 13.71
CA TYR A 5 6.28 -1.87 14.00
C TYR A 5 5.32 -1.20 13.02
N THR A 6 4.30 -1.94 12.59
CA THR A 6 3.19 -1.39 11.81
C THR A 6 1.90 -1.64 12.55
N TYR A 7 1.05 -0.62 12.57
CA TYR A 7 -0.33 -0.71 13.05
C TYR A 7 -1.22 -0.31 11.88
N HIS A 8 -2.01 -1.24 11.38
CA HIS A 8 -2.78 -1.06 10.16
C HIS A 8 -4.26 -1.38 10.38
N ALA A 9 -5.12 -0.47 9.92
CA ALA A 9 -6.56 -0.66 9.83
C ALA A 9 -7.05 0.08 8.60
N GLY A 10 -7.90 -0.56 7.80
CA GLY A 10 -8.41 -0.04 6.52
C GLY A 10 -7.73 -0.69 5.32
N ASP A 11 -7.74 0.01 4.20
CA ASP A 11 -7.28 -0.41 2.87
C ASP A 11 -6.13 0.46 2.33
N SER A 12 -5.61 1.39 3.13
CA SER A 12 -4.32 2.03 2.84
C SER A 12 -3.20 1.00 2.93
N ARG A 13 -2.20 1.09 2.06
CA ARG A 13 -1.19 0.03 1.90
C ARG A 13 0.21 0.48 2.29
N LEU A 14 0.97 -0.46 2.86
CA LEU A 14 2.42 -0.36 3.02
C LEU A 14 3.08 -1.34 2.06
N TYR A 15 4.00 -0.83 1.24
CA TYR A 15 4.88 -1.60 0.38
C TYR A 15 6.33 -1.46 0.81
N ARG A 16 7.14 -2.46 0.48
CA ARG A 16 8.61 -2.42 0.56
C ARG A 16 9.21 -2.80 -0.77
N LEU A 17 10.02 -1.91 -1.34
CA LEU A 17 10.93 -2.19 -2.44
C LEU A 17 12.30 -2.57 -1.90
N ARG A 18 12.89 -3.61 -2.48
CA ARG A 18 14.29 -4.01 -2.30
C ARG A 18 14.79 -4.77 -3.52
N HIS A 19 16.01 -5.31 -3.46
CA HIS A 19 16.57 -6.10 -4.55
C HIS A 19 15.68 -7.27 -5.02
N SER A 20 14.84 -7.83 -4.15
CA SER A 20 13.88 -8.88 -4.51
C SER A 20 12.58 -8.36 -5.15
N GLY A 21 12.47 -7.06 -5.41
CA GLY A 21 11.32 -6.38 -5.97
C GLY A 21 10.37 -5.75 -4.94
N LEU A 22 9.24 -5.23 -5.45
CA LEU A 22 8.20 -4.60 -4.65
C LEU A 22 7.31 -5.66 -3.96
N LYS A 23 7.10 -5.50 -2.66
CA LYS A 23 6.22 -6.38 -1.89
C LYS A 23 5.26 -5.58 -1.03
N GLN A 24 3.98 -5.88 -1.13
CA GLN A 24 2.97 -5.40 -0.18
C GLN A 24 3.15 -6.09 1.18
N LEU A 25 3.20 -5.30 2.24
CA LEU A 25 3.40 -5.76 3.62
C LEU A 25 2.09 -5.78 4.41
N THR A 26 1.14 -4.89 4.12
CA THR A 26 -0.18 -4.88 4.74
C THR A 26 -1.19 -5.67 3.92
N LYS A 27 -2.29 -6.05 4.55
CA LYS A 27 -3.41 -6.68 3.88
C LYS A 27 -4.65 -5.80 4.06
N ASP A 28 -5.38 -5.58 2.98
CA ASP A 28 -6.52 -4.68 3.01
C ASP A 28 -7.62 -5.24 3.91
N HIS A 29 -8.11 -4.43 4.83
CA HIS A 29 -9.29 -4.78 5.61
C HIS A 29 -10.56 -4.43 4.83
N SER A 30 -10.81 -5.18 3.75
CA SER A 30 -11.96 -5.00 2.87
C SER A 30 -12.78 -6.27 2.71
N LEU A 31 -14.04 -6.11 2.31
CA LEU A 31 -14.93 -7.23 2.03
C LEU A 31 -14.36 -8.11 0.92
N VAL A 32 -13.88 -7.51 -0.18
CA VAL A 32 -13.32 -8.24 -1.31
C VAL A 32 -12.07 -9.04 -0.91
N GLN A 33 -11.21 -8.48 -0.05
CA GLN A 33 -10.05 -9.20 0.48
C GLN A 33 -10.49 -10.44 1.29
N SER A 34 -11.54 -10.31 2.09
CA SER A 34 -12.12 -11.44 2.84
C SER A 34 -12.71 -12.51 1.91
N LEU A 35 -13.37 -12.11 0.82
CA LEU A 35 -13.94 -13.03 -0.17
C LEU A 35 -12.85 -13.80 -0.93
N ILE A 36 -11.73 -13.15 -1.26
CA ILE A 36 -10.55 -13.79 -1.87
C ILE A 36 -10.00 -14.88 -0.95
N GLU A 37 -9.87 -14.59 0.34
CA GLU A 37 -9.35 -15.56 1.33
C GLU A 37 -10.24 -16.77 1.53
N LEU A 38 -11.55 -16.56 1.44
CA LEU A 38 -12.54 -17.64 1.47
C LEU A 38 -12.60 -18.42 0.15
N GLY A 39 -11.82 -18.02 -0.87
CA GLY A 39 -11.83 -18.62 -2.20
C GLY A 39 -13.15 -18.40 -2.96
N GLN A 40 -13.92 -17.38 -2.58
CA GLN A 40 -15.22 -17.07 -3.19
C GLN A 40 -15.10 -16.24 -4.46
N ILE A 41 -14.05 -15.42 -4.56
CA ILE A 41 -13.70 -14.66 -5.76
C ILE A 41 -12.19 -14.72 -5.98
N THR A 42 -11.78 -14.48 -7.21
CA THR A 42 -10.39 -14.28 -7.62
C THR A 42 -9.93 -12.84 -7.38
N ILE A 43 -8.62 -12.60 -7.46
CA ILE A 43 -8.06 -11.24 -7.38
C ILE A 43 -8.60 -10.39 -8.54
N GLU A 44 -8.70 -10.97 -9.73
CA GLU A 44 -9.19 -10.31 -10.93
C GLU A 44 -10.66 -9.88 -10.79
N GLU A 45 -11.50 -10.74 -10.23
CA GLU A 45 -12.91 -10.44 -9.95
C GLU A 45 -13.08 -9.33 -8.90
N SER A 46 -12.12 -9.18 -7.99
CA SER A 46 -12.18 -8.17 -6.93
C SER A 46 -12.20 -6.73 -7.48
N TYR A 47 -11.48 -6.46 -8.57
CA TYR A 47 -11.37 -5.12 -9.16
C TYR A 47 -12.70 -4.58 -9.71
N ALA A 48 -13.59 -5.49 -10.13
CA ALA A 48 -14.90 -5.18 -10.70
C ALA A 48 -16.05 -5.46 -9.71
N HIS A 49 -15.75 -5.89 -8.48
CA HIS A 49 -16.77 -6.27 -7.51
C HIS A 49 -17.60 -5.04 -7.09
N PRO A 50 -18.95 -5.13 -7.03
CA PRO A 50 -19.81 -4.01 -6.69
C PRO A 50 -19.57 -3.44 -5.28
N GLN A 51 -18.99 -4.25 -4.39
CA GLN A 51 -18.67 -3.87 -3.01
C GLN A 51 -17.15 -3.74 -2.77
N LYS A 52 -16.37 -3.44 -3.81
CA LYS A 52 -14.90 -3.33 -3.68
C LYS A 52 -14.43 -2.26 -2.68
N ASN A 53 -15.21 -1.18 -2.50
CA ASN A 53 -14.90 -0.10 -1.56
C ASN A 53 -15.47 -0.33 -0.14
N VAL A 54 -15.93 -1.55 0.20
CA VAL A 54 -16.46 -1.85 1.53
C VAL A 54 -15.33 -2.23 2.47
N ILE A 55 -14.98 -1.32 3.37
CA ILE A 55 -13.97 -1.52 4.42
C ILE A 55 -14.60 -2.25 5.62
N THR A 56 -13.91 -3.25 6.16
CA THR A 56 -14.38 -4.09 7.27
C THR A 56 -13.78 -3.72 8.63
N ASN A 57 -12.66 -2.99 8.64
CA ASN A 57 -12.01 -2.54 9.87
C ASN A 57 -11.39 -1.14 9.65
N CYS A 58 -11.87 -0.14 10.37
CA CYS A 58 -11.32 1.21 10.33
C CYS A 58 -11.62 1.97 11.62
N LEU A 59 -10.83 3.01 11.88
CA LEU A 59 -11.07 3.92 13.00
C LEU A 59 -12.34 4.73 12.74
N GLY A 60 -13.29 4.68 13.67
CA GLY A 60 -14.53 5.48 13.60
C GLY A 60 -15.63 4.89 12.70
N GLY A 61 -15.49 3.67 12.19
CA GLY A 61 -16.43 3.00 11.29
C GLY A 61 -17.77 2.52 11.89
N GLY A 62 -18.21 3.06 13.03
CA GLY A 62 -19.48 2.70 13.68
C GLY A 62 -19.31 2.08 15.08
N ASN A 63 -20.20 1.15 15.45
CA ASN A 63 -20.30 0.53 16.79
C ASN A 63 -19.22 -0.52 17.09
N SER A 64 -18.34 -0.81 16.14
CA SER A 64 -17.25 -1.78 16.28
C SER A 64 -15.99 -1.06 16.75
N ASN A 65 -15.32 -1.59 17.78
CA ASN A 65 -13.97 -1.13 18.08
C ASN A 65 -13.05 -1.50 16.91
N CYS A 66 -12.22 -0.55 16.47
CA CYS A 66 -11.16 -0.82 15.50
C CYS A 66 -10.14 -1.77 16.13
N GLU A 67 -9.82 -2.86 15.44
CA GLU A 67 -8.81 -3.84 15.86
C GLU A 67 -7.62 -3.77 14.90
N PRO A 68 -6.62 -2.90 15.14
CA PRO A 68 -5.51 -2.75 14.21
C PRO A 68 -4.68 -4.03 14.12
N GLU A 69 -4.34 -4.43 12.89
CA GLU A 69 -3.33 -5.46 12.65
C GLU A 69 -1.97 -4.93 13.06
N VAL A 70 -1.30 -5.65 13.95
CA VAL A 70 0.03 -5.28 14.47
C VAL A 70 1.08 -6.26 13.94
N ALA A 71 2.03 -5.75 13.16
CA ALA A 71 3.20 -6.53 12.73
C ALA A 71 4.50 -5.91 13.30
N HIS A 72 5.42 -6.77 13.69
CA HIS A 72 6.67 -6.41 14.38
C HIS A 72 7.89 -7.22 13.91
N ASN A 73 7.72 -8.03 12.87
CA ASN A 73 8.73 -8.94 12.33
C ASN A 73 9.38 -8.38 11.06
N TYR A 74 9.22 -7.08 10.78
CA TYR A 74 9.86 -6.44 9.65
C TYR A 74 11.23 -5.88 10.03
N THR A 75 12.22 -6.23 9.21
CA THR A 75 13.57 -5.68 9.29
C THR A 75 13.77 -4.71 8.14
N ALA A 76 14.21 -3.51 8.47
CA ALA A 76 14.68 -2.51 7.52
C ALA A 76 16.18 -2.74 7.25
N PHE A 77 16.55 -2.80 5.98
CA PHE A 77 17.93 -2.83 5.54
C PHE A 77 18.24 -1.59 4.73
N GLU A 78 19.50 -1.20 4.73
CA GLU A 78 20.00 -0.11 3.90
C GLU A 78 19.54 -0.28 2.45
N GLY A 79 19.08 0.83 1.85
CA GLY A 79 18.59 0.86 0.47
C GLY A 79 17.14 0.40 0.31
N ASP A 80 16.52 -0.21 1.32
CA ASP A 80 15.07 -0.48 1.29
C ASP A 80 14.31 0.85 1.12
N ILE A 81 13.27 0.83 0.27
CA ILE A 81 12.32 1.94 0.14
C ILE A 81 10.95 1.43 0.58
N PHE A 82 10.34 2.10 1.55
CA PHE A 82 8.98 1.85 1.98
C PHE A 82 8.05 2.90 1.37
N LEU A 83 6.90 2.44 0.87
CA LEU A 83 5.83 3.29 0.37
C LEU A 83 4.59 3.07 1.24
N LEU A 84 4.10 4.12 1.87
CA LEU A 84 2.75 4.16 2.43
C LEU A 84 1.87 4.94 1.47
N CYS A 85 0.72 4.39 1.10
CA CYS A 85 -0.22 5.08 0.22
C CYS A 85 -1.68 4.81 0.56
N SER A 86 -2.55 5.74 0.18
CA SER A 86 -3.99 5.51 0.14
C SER A 86 -4.40 4.63 -1.04
N ASP A 87 -5.61 4.10 -0.97
CA ASP A 87 -6.34 3.44 -2.06
C ASP A 87 -6.40 4.29 -3.34
N GLY A 88 -6.51 5.62 -3.20
CA GLY A 88 -6.45 6.56 -4.33
C GLY A 88 -5.21 6.44 -5.21
N LEU A 89 -4.10 5.87 -4.71
CA LEU A 89 -2.96 5.46 -5.54
C LEU A 89 -3.10 4.02 -6.02
N SER A 90 -3.27 3.08 -5.09
CA SER A 90 -3.08 1.65 -5.34
C SER A 90 -4.23 0.95 -6.06
N ASP A 91 -5.38 1.62 -6.21
CA ASP A 91 -6.53 1.11 -6.97
C ASP A 91 -6.47 1.46 -8.46
N ILE A 92 -5.63 2.42 -8.84
CA ILE A 92 -5.56 2.94 -10.21
C ILE A 92 -4.16 2.86 -10.82
N VAL A 93 -3.12 2.72 -9.99
CA VAL A 93 -1.75 2.49 -10.46
C VAL A 93 -1.33 1.07 -10.08
N ASP A 94 -1.06 0.26 -11.10
CA ASP A 94 -0.64 -1.13 -10.91
C ASP A 94 0.71 -1.24 -10.20
N ALA A 95 0.91 -2.34 -9.46
CA ALA A 95 2.12 -2.59 -8.68
C ALA A 95 3.40 -2.56 -9.53
N ASP A 96 3.35 -3.05 -10.77
CA ASP A 96 4.48 -3.02 -11.71
C ASP A 96 4.90 -1.58 -12.03
N LYS A 97 3.93 -0.67 -12.18
CA LYS A 97 4.21 0.74 -12.47
C LYS A 97 4.76 1.45 -11.24
N ILE A 98 4.22 1.14 -10.06
CA ILE A 98 4.77 1.62 -8.78
C ILE A 98 6.23 1.16 -8.66
N GLU A 99 6.51 -0.12 -8.90
CA GLU A 99 7.85 -0.68 -8.84
C GLU A 99 8.82 0.00 -9.82
N GLU A 100 8.40 0.22 -11.07
CA GLU A 100 9.18 0.95 -12.08
C GLU A 100 9.56 2.35 -11.58
N ILE A 101 8.60 3.12 -11.07
CA ILE A 101 8.82 4.48 -10.56
C ILE A 101 9.79 4.44 -9.37
N LEU A 102 9.60 3.50 -8.44
CA LEU A 102 10.45 3.39 -7.26
C LEU A 102 11.88 2.91 -7.58
N ASN A 103 12.08 2.12 -8.64
CA ASN A 103 13.40 1.69 -9.11
C ASN A 103 14.16 2.75 -9.92
N SER A 104 13.50 3.83 -10.36
CA SER A 104 14.15 4.87 -11.15
C SER A 104 15.32 5.57 -10.42
N GLU A 105 16.30 6.07 -11.18
CA GLU A 105 17.42 6.88 -10.68
C GLU A 105 17.00 8.33 -10.40
N ARG A 106 15.98 8.49 -9.54
CA ARG A 106 15.41 9.79 -9.17
C ARG A 106 15.52 10.03 -7.67
N MET A 107 15.46 11.30 -7.27
CA MET A 107 15.34 11.66 -5.85
C MET A 107 13.99 11.15 -5.29
N LEU A 108 13.94 10.85 -3.99
CA LEU A 108 12.70 10.38 -3.34
C LEU A 108 11.50 11.30 -3.60
N ARG A 109 11.72 12.60 -3.53
CA ARG A 109 10.68 13.61 -3.78
C ARG A 109 10.12 13.54 -5.20
N GLU A 110 10.99 13.32 -6.19
CA GLU A 110 10.55 13.18 -7.58
C GLU A 110 9.74 11.89 -7.76
N LYS A 111 10.19 10.78 -7.16
CA LYS A 111 9.43 9.51 -7.17
C LYS A 111 8.02 9.68 -6.61
N VAL A 112 7.86 10.43 -5.50
CA VAL A 112 6.52 10.77 -4.98
C VAL A 112 5.71 11.51 -6.04
N ASN A 113 6.25 12.57 -6.65
CA ASN A 113 5.53 13.33 -7.68
C ASN A 113 5.10 12.43 -8.84
N PHE A 114 5.99 11.55 -9.33
CA PHE A 114 5.66 10.60 -10.40
C PHE A 114 4.57 9.60 -10.01
N LEU A 115 4.49 9.17 -8.75
CA LEU A 115 3.38 8.34 -8.26
C LEU A 115 2.06 9.11 -8.30
N ILE A 116 2.06 10.36 -7.85
CA ILE A 116 0.88 11.23 -7.87
C ILE A 116 0.44 11.52 -9.32
N ASP A 117 1.39 11.82 -10.21
CA ASP A 117 1.12 12.10 -11.62
C ASP A 117 0.55 10.86 -12.31
N ALA A 118 1.13 9.67 -12.09
CA ALA A 118 0.61 8.42 -12.64
C ALA A 118 -0.84 8.14 -12.18
N ALA A 119 -1.16 8.40 -10.92
CA ALA A 119 -2.52 8.27 -10.38
C ALA A 119 -3.49 9.29 -11.02
N ASN A 120 -3.06 10.54 -11.19
CA ASN A 120 -3.86 11.56 -11.87
C ASN A 120 -4.11 11.21 -13.35
N GLU A 121 -3.08 10.74 -14.06
CA GLU A 121 -3.17 10.31 -15.47
C GLU A 121 -4.08 9.10 -15.64
N ALA A 122 -4.11 8.18 -14.67
CA ALA A 122 -5.03 7.04 -14.62
C ALA A 122 -6.49 7.43 -14.31
N GLY A 123 -6.76 8.72 -14.05
CA GLY A 123 -8.11 9.29 -13.93
C GLY A 123 -8.39 10.02 -12.61
N GLY A 124 -7.50 9.96 -11.61
CA GLY A 124 -7.57 10.79 -10.40
C GLY A 124 -8.92 10.78 -9.69
N LYS A 125 -9.47 9.59 -9.44
CA LYS A 125 -10.86 9.43 -8.98
C LYS A 125 -11.07 9.68 -7.48
N ASP A 126 -9.99 9.72 -6.70
CA ASP A 126 -10.01 9.91 -5.26
C ASP A 126 -8.81 10.76 -4.79
N ASN A 127 -8.75 11.05 -3.49
CA ASN A 127 -7.62 11.69 -2.85
C ASN A 127 -6.40 10.75 -2.83
N ILE A 128 -5.30 11.23 -3.41
CA ILE A 128 -4.06 10.47 -3.55
C ILE A 128 -3.10 10.95 -2.46
N THR A 129 -2.70 10.05 -1.56
CA THR A 129 -1.66 10.29 -0.57
C THR A 129 -0.55 9.25 -0.71
N ALA A 130 0.70 9.69 -0.72
CA ALA A 130 1.88 8.82 -0.79
C ALA A 130 3.01 9.35 0.09
N VAL A 131 3.66 8.46 0.83
CA VAL A 131 4.84 8.74 1.67
C VAL A 131 5.93 7.74 1.33
N LEU A 132 7.12 8.22 1.00
CA LEU A 132 8.30 7.39 0.78
C LEU A 132 9.31 7.55 1.92
N ILE A 133 9.82 6.42 2.39
CA ILE A 133 10.87 6.34 3.40
C ILE A 133 12.00 5.50 2.80
N LYS A 134 13.20 6.05 2.70
CA LYS A 134 14.40 5.30 2.30
C LYS A 134 15.28 5.09 3.51
N VAL A 135 15.72 3.86 3.69
CA VAL A 135 16.69 3.51 4.73
C VAL A 135 18.08 3.88 4.23
N GLU A 136 18.74 4.80 4.92
CA GLU A 136 20.14 5.18 4.65
C GLU A 136 21.06 4.52 5.69
N GLU A 137 22.36 4.42 5.40
CA GLU A 137 23.35 4.02 6.40
C GLU A 137 23.38 5.03 7.56
N GLU A 138 23.55 4.53 8.78
CA GLU A 138 24.01 5.39 9.87
C GLU A 138 25.42 5.90 9.52
N LYS A 139 25.56 7.23 9.51
CA LYS A 139 26.86 7.90 9.30
C LYS A 139 27.74 7.85 10.54
#